data_AF-A0A1C7FHN6-F1
#
_entry.id   AF-A0A1C7FHN6-F1
#
_cell.length_a   1.000
_cell.length_b   1.000
_cell.length_c   1.000
_cell.angle_alpha   90.00
_cell.angle_beta   90.00
_cell.angle_gamma   90.00
#
_symmetry.space_group_name_H-M   'P 1'
#
loop_
_entity.id
_entity.type
_entity.pdbx_description
1 polymer ?
#
loop_
_entity_poly.entity_id
_entity_poly.type
_entity_poly.pdbx_seq_one_letter_code
_entity_poly.pdbx_strand_id
1 'polypeptide(L)'
;MKKSRTSGVLFFVLASALSLSTALNVYGTWVEQAIAFSAQFMTFFILIALYCKWRDIEIFSDNAIITIAISYPIIVIVKPLYMMFEYSDQTMPSSLFLTQGLEFWLSVFVATVLLKKEKR
;
A
#
# COMPACT_ATOMS: atom_id res chain seq x y z
N MET A 1 -8.35 20.42 -16.99
CA MET A 1 -7.79 20.96 -15.72
C MET A 1 -6.35 21.40 -15.94
N LYS A 2 -5.96 22.61 -15.52
CA LYS A 2 -4.57 23.10 -15.63
C LYS A 2 -3.72 22.34 -14.59
N LYS A 3 -2.72 21.58 -15.02
CA LYS A 3 -1.87 20.77 -14.13
C LYS A 3 -1.03 21.71 -13.25
N SER A 4 -1.37 21.83 -11.97
CA SER A 4 -0.57 22.56 -10.99
C SER A 4 0.67 21.73 -10.64
N ARG A 5 1.83 22.11 -11.20
CA ARG A 5 3.12 21.45 -10.89
C ARG A 5 3.40 21.47 -9.39
N THR A 6 3.09 22.58 -8.73
CA THR A 6 3.29 22.77 -7.28
C THR A 6 2.49 21.77 -6.46
N SER A 7 1.22 21.54 -6.79
CA SER A 7 0.37 20.58 -6.07
C SER A 7 0.87 19.14 -6.23
N GLY A 8 1.37 18.78 -7.43
CA GLY A 8 1.98 17.48 -7.65
C GLY A 8 3.28 17.28 -6.85
N VAL A 9 4.15 18.29 -6.83
CA VAL A 9 5.38 18.25 -6.01
C VAL A 9 5.05 18.13 -4.52
N LEU A 10 4.10 18.93 -4.03
CA LEU A 10 3.68 18.87 -2.63
C LEU A 10 3.11 17.50 -2.27
N PHE A 11 2.30 16.88 -3.15
CA PHE A 11 1.82 15.52 -2.93
C PHE A 11 2.97 14.53 -2.74
N PHE A 12 3.96 14.52 -3.63
CA PHE A 12 5.09 13.59 -3.53
C PHE A 12 5.96 13.85 -2.30
N VAL A 13 6.20 15.12 -1.94
CA VAL A 13 6.97 15.49 -0.75
C VAL A 13 6.25 15.03 0.52
N LEU A 14 4.94 15.32 0.64
CA LEU A 14 4.15 14.94 1.80
C LEU A 14 4.00 13.42 1.91
N ALA A 15 3.68 12.73 0.81
CA ALA A 15 3.59 11.28 0.79
C ALA A 15 4.91 10.64 1.22
N SER A 16 6.04 11.11 0.67
CA SER A 16 7.36 10.59 1.02
C SER A 16 7.74 10.88 2.47
N ALA A 17 7.48 12.10 2.97
CA ALA A 17 7.79 12.47 4.35
C ALA A 17 6.98 11.65 5.37
N LEU A 18 5.68 11.46 5.11
CA LEU A 18 4.81 10.63 5.97
C LEU A 18 5.22 9.16 5.91
N SER A 19 5.52 8.63 4.71
CA SER A 19 6.01 7.26 4.56
C SER A 19 7.36 7.04 5.24
N LEU A 20 8.26 8.02 5.15
CA LEU A 20 9.56 7.96 5.83
C LEU A 20 9.39 8.02 7.34
N SER A 21 8.50 8.89 7.85
CA SER A 21 8.16 8.92 9.27
C SER A 21 7.63 7.57 9.74
N THR A 22 6.74 6.93 8.98
CA THR A 22 6.25 5.58 9.32
C THR A 22 7.39 4.56 9.34
N ALA A 23 8.27 4.59 8.34
CA ALA A 23 9.39 3.66 8.24
C ALA A 23 10.39 3.82 9.39
N LEU A 24 10.74 5.05 9.78
CA LEU A 24 11.67 5.33 10.87
C LEU A 24 11.14 4.93 12.25
N ASN A 25 9.81 4.79 12.41
CA ASN A 25 9.20 4.29 13.63
C ASN A 25 9.17 2.75 13.71
N VAL A 26 9.60 2.04 12.67
CA VAL A 26 9.74 0.59 12.70
C VAL A 26 11.07 0.23 13.37
N TYR A 27 10.98 -0.36 14.56
CA TYR A 27 12.10 -1.00 15.23
C TYR A 27 12.40 -2.33 14.54
N GLY A 28 13.38 -2.32 13.62
CA GLY A 28 13.65 -3.46 12.75
C GLY A 28 14.83 -3.23 11.81
N THR A 29 15.02 -4.15 10.88
CA THR A 29 16.09 -4.02 9.87
C THR A 29 15.75 -2.94 8.84
N TRP A 30 16.76 -2.51 8.07
CA TRP A 30 16.55 -1.58 6.96
C TRP A 30 15.57 -2.13 5.90
N VAL A 31 15.45 -3.46 5.80
CA VAL A 31 14.49 -4.13 4.91
C VAL A 31 13.06 -3.92 5.42
N GLU A 32 12.83 -4.07 6.73
CA GLU A 32 11.51 -3.83 7.34
C GLU A 32 11.08 -2.37 7.21
N GLN A 33 12.03 -1.44 7.38
CA GLN A 33 11.80 -0.02 7.16
C GLN A 33 11.45 0.27 5.70
N ALA A 34 12.14 -0.35 4.74
CA ALA A 34 11.85 -0.20 3.31
C ALA A 34 10.47 -0.78 2.92
N ILE A 35 10.09 -1.92 3.50
CA ILE A 35 8.76 -2.50 3.32
C ILE A 35 7.69 -1.57 3.89
N ALA A 36 7.90 -1.04 5.10
CA ALA A 36 6.97 -0.12 5.75
C ALA A 36 6.82 1.21 4.97
N PHE A 37 7.93 1.77 4.48
CA PHE A 37 7.91 2.93 3.60
C PHE A 37 7.05 2.67 2.36
N SER A 38 7.32 1.55 1.68
CA SER A 38 6.64 1.18 0.43
C SER A 38 5.16 0.93 0.65
N ALA A 39 4.80 0.24 1.74
CA ALA A 39 3.42 0.01 2.14
C ALA A 39 2.68 1.34 2.36
N GLN A 40 3.24 2.22 3.19
CA GLN A 40 2.62 3.52 3.49
C GLN A 40 2.50 4.38 2.24
N PHE A 41 3.51 4.38 1.37
CA PHE A 41 3.50 5.14 0.13
C PHE A 41 2.43 4.64 -0.84
N MET A 42 2.30 3.32 -0.97
CA MET A 42 1.25 2.69 -1.79
C MET A 42 -0.15 2.96 -1.27
N THR A 43 -0.34 3.05 0.05
CA THR A 43 -1.63 3.42 0.66
C THR A 43 -2.16 4.74 0.11
N PHE A 44 -1.32 5.74 -0.13
CA PHE A 44 -1.77 7.00 -0.74
C PHE A 44 -2.33 6.79 -2.16
N PHE A 45 -1.67 5.99 -2.99
CA PHE A 45 -2.18 5.67 -4.33
C PHE A 45 -3.49 4.87 -4.29
N ILE A 46 -3.62 3.93 -3.36
CA ILE A 46 -4.83 3.15 -3.16
C ILE A 46 -6.00 4.07 -2.76
N LEU A 47 -5.78 4.97 -1.81
CA LEU A 47 -6.80 5.92 -1.37
C LEU A 47 -7.24 6.83 -2.52
N ILE A 48 -6.30 7.32 -3.33
CA ILE A 48 -6.63 8.12 -4.52
C ILE A 48 -7.40 7.27 -5.53
N ALA A 49 -6.99 6.03 -5.79
CA ALA A 49 -7.65 5.14 -6.76
C ALA A 49 -9.07 4.78 -6.32
N LEU A 50 -9.28 4.49 -5.04
CA LEU A 50 -10.60 4.25 -4.45
C LEU A 50 -11.47 5.50 -4.51
N TYR A 51 -10.91 6.67 -4.21
CA TYR A 51 -11.62 7.95 -4.33
C TYR A 51 -12.04 8.22 -5.77
N CYS A 52 -11.14 8.01 -6.72
CA CYS A 52 -11.41 8.13 -8.15
C CYS A 52 -12.55 7.22 -8.57
N LYS A 53 -12.52 5.96 -8.16
CA LYS A 53 -13.58 4.99 -8.45
C LYS A 53 -14.92 5.40 -7.84
N TRP A 54 -14.93 5.85 -6.58
CA TRP A 54 -16.14 6.31 -5.91
C TRP A 54 -16.77 7.53 -6.60
N ARG A 55 -15.94 8.42 -7.15
CA ARG A 55 -16.38 9.67 -7.81
C ARG A 55 -16.54 9.53 -9.34
N ASP A 56 -16.32 8.34 -9.89
CA ASP A 56 -16.28 8.07 -11.34
C ASP A 56 -15.33 9.01 -12.11
N ILE A 57 -14.14 9.26 -11.54
CA ILE A 57 -13.09 10.11 -12.12
C ILE A 57 -11.95 9.24 -12.64
N GLU A 58 -11.57 9.42 -13.91
CA GLU A 58 -10.44 8.71 -14.52
C GLU A 58 -9.14 9.54 -14.39
N ILE A 59 -8.39 9.34 -13.31
CA ILE A 59 -7.05 9.93 -13.13
C ILE A 59 -5.94 8.96 -13.55
N PHE A 60 -6.12 7.68 -13.26
CA PHE A 60 -5.14 6.62 -13.55
C PHE A 60 -5.52 5.89 -14.83
N SER A 61 -4.52 5.46 -15.60
CA SER A 61 -4.73 4.50 -16.69
C SER A 61 -5.06 3.12 -16.13
N ASP A 62 -5.70 2.27 -16.94
CA ASP A 62 -6.02 0.89 -16.56
C ASP A 62 -4.79 0.12 -16.05
N ASN A 63 -3.65 0.28 -16.74
CA ASN A 63 -2.39 -0.34 -16.32
C ASN A 63 -1.93 0.15 -14.94
N ALA A 64 -2.07 1.45 -14.66
CA ALA A 64 -1.72 2.01 -13.36
C ALA A 64 -2.66 1.49 -12.25
N ILE A 65 -3.97 1.38 -12.52
CA ILE A 65 -4.92 0.79 -11.57
C ILE A 65 -4.57 -0.67 -11.29
N ILE A 66 -4.24 -1.45 -12.32
CA ILE A 66 -3.81 -2.85 -12.18
C ILE A 66 -2.55 -2.94 -11.32
N THR A 67 -1.54 -2.10 -11.59
CA THR A 67 -0.31 -2.07 -10.79
C THR A 67 -0.59 -1.73 -9.32
N ILE A 68 -1.41 -0.71 -9.05
CA ILE A 68 -1.79 -0.31 -7.68
C ILE A 68 -2.56 -1.45 -6.98
N ALA A 69 -3.54 -2.05 -7.67
CA ALA A 69 -4.38 -3.10 -7.12
C ALA A 69 -3.57 -4.38 -6.78
N ILE A 70 -2.58 -4.74 -7.60
CA ILE A 70 -1.77 -5.94 -7.40
C ILE A 70 -0.62 -5.72 -6.41
N SER A 71 0.01 -4.54 -6.44
CA SER A 71 1.14 -4.24 -5.55
C SER A 71 0.76 -4.26 -4.07
N TYR A 72 -0.48 -3.91 -3.74
CA TYR A 72 -0.92 -3.87 -2.34
C TYR A 72 -0.95 -5.26 -1.67
N PRO A 73 -1.66 -6.27 -2.22
CA PRO A 73 -1.56 -7.64 -1.72
C PRO A 73 -0.13 -8.17 -1.68
N ILE A 74 0.70 -7.86 -2.69
CA ILE A 74 2.10 -8.30 -2.71
C ILE A 74 2.86 -7.75 -1.51
N ILE A 75 2.77 -6.45 -1.23
CA ILE A 75 3.45 -5.84 -0.08
C ILE A 75 2.97 -6.43 1.24
N VAL A 76 1.67 -6.69 1.36
CA VAL A 76 1.07 -7.31 2.55
C VAL A 76 1.57 -8.75 2.76
N ILE A 77 1.91 -9.48 1.71
CA ILE A 77 2.51 -10.83 1.81
C ILE A 77 4.01 -10.77 2.11
N VAL A 78 4.73 -9.85 1.48
CA VAL A 78 6.20 -9.75 1.62
C VAL A 78 6.62 -9.48 3.06
N LYS A 79 5.89 -8.63 3.78
CA LYS A 79 6.18 -8.30 5.19
C LYS A 79 6.20 -9.53 6.12
N PRO A 80 5.11 -10.35 6.22
CA PRO A 80 5.12 -11.57 7.02
C PRO A 80 6.21 -12.54 6.60
N LEU A 81 6.40 -12.75 5.29
CA LEU A 81 7.40 -13.69 4.80
C LEU A 81 8.81 -13.28 5.22
N TYR A 82 9.12 -11.98 5.13
CA TYR A 82 10.40 -11.47 5.60
C TYR A 82 10.56 -11.66 7.11
N MET A 83 9.56 -11.29 7.91
CA MET A 83 9.61 -11.48 9.35
C MET A 83 9.79 -12.96 9.72
N MET A 84 9.08 -13.88 9.05
CA MET A 84 9.17 -15.32 9.30
C MET A 84 10.56 -15.88 9.00
N PHE A 85 11.27 -15.28 8.04
CA PHE A 85 12.63 -15.65 7.70
C PHE A 85 13.65 -15.03 8.67
N GLU A 86 13.56 -13.73 8.92
CA GLU A 86 14.50 -12.99 9.77
C GLU A 86 14.43 -13.43 11.24
N TYR A 87 13.21 -13.69 11.73
CA TYR A 87 12.96 -14.06 13.12
C TYR A 87 12.54 -15.54 13.25
N SER A 88 13.06 -16.42 12.38
CA SER A 88 12.73 -17.86 12.40
C SER A 88 13.03 -18.54 13.74
N ASP A 89 14.02 -18.01 14.46
CA ASP A 89 14.46 -18.54 15.76
C ASP A 89 13.59 -18.04 16.92
N GLN A 90 12.65 -17.11 16.66
CA GLN A 90 11.78 -16.52 17.67
C GLN A 90 10.37 -17.07 17.55
N THR A 91 9.71 -17.27 18.70
CA THR A 91 8.28 -17.63 18.70
C THR A 91 7.46 -16.39 18.34
N MET A 92 6.81 -16.43 17.17
CA MET A 92 5.96 -15.34 16.74
C MET A 92 4.66 -15.25 17.56
N PRO A 93 4.23 -14.04 17.94
CA PRO A 93 2.98 -13.86 18.65
C PRO A 93 1.79 -14.23 17.75
N SER A 94 0.83 -14.99 18.28
CA SER A 94 -0.33 -15.46 17.50
C SER A 94 -1.19 -14.33 16.92
N SER A 95 -1.19 -13.16 17.56
CA SER A 95 -1.84 -11.94 17.08
C SER A 95 -1.29 -11.44 15.74
N LEU A 96 -0.04 -11.75 15.41
CA LEU A 96 0.60 -11.39 14.14
C LEU A 96 -0.10 -12.08 12.96
N PHE A 97 -0.40 -13.37 13.08
CA PHE A 97 -1.11 -14.12 12.02
C PHE A 97 -2.54 -13.62 11.81
N LEU A 98 -3.25 -13.26 12.89
CA LEU A 98 -4.60 -12.74 12.80
C LEU A 98 -4.62 -11.36 12.12
N THR A 99 -3.74 -10.45 12.55
CA THR A 99 -3.64 -9.10 11.96
C THR A 99 -3.22 -9.17 10.49
N GLN A 100 -2.23 -10.00 10.15
CA GLN A 100 -1.81 -10.20 8.75
C GLN A 100 -2.89 -10.84 7.90
N GLY A 101 -3.65 -11.80 8.45
CA GLY A 101 -4.78 -12.41 7.74
C GLY A 101 -5.84 -11.35 7.39
N LEU A 102 -6.19 -10.49 8.34
CA LEU A 102 -7.12 -9.38 8.10
C LEU A 102 -6.59 -8.36 7.08
N GLU A 103 -5.33 -7.96 7.20
CA GLU A 103 -4.68 -7.06 6.23
C GLU A 103 -4.68 -7.66 4.83
N PHE A 104 -4.38 -8.95 4.70
CA PHE A 104 -4.38 -9.65 3.42
C PHE A 104 -5.78 -9.69 2.82
N TRP A 105 -6.79 -10.10 3.58
CA TRP A 105 -8.17 -10.11 3.12
C TRP A 105 -8.64 -8.73 2.66
N LEU A 106 -8.33 -7.69 3.43
CA LEU A 106 -8.65 -6.32 3.07
C LEU A 106 -7.93 -5.89 1.78
N SER A 107 -6.66 -6.27 1.62
CA SER A 107 -5.89 -5.95 0.40
C SER A 107 -6.47 -6.59 -0.85
N VAL A 108 -6.91 -7.85 -0.76
CA VAL A 108 -7.57 -8.57 -1.86
C VAL A 108 -8.94 -7.97 -2.15
N PHE A 109 -9.70 -7.59 -1.11
CA PHE A 109 -10.98 -6.92 -1.27
C PHE A 109 -10.81 -5.57 -2.01
N VAL A 110 -9.85 -4.75 -1.58
CA VAL A 110 -9.50 -3.49 -2.26
C VAL A 110 -9.11 -3.73 -3.71
N ALA A 111 -8.26 -4.73 -3.99
CA ALA A 111 -7.87 -5.08 -5.35
C ALA A 111 -9.07 -5.47 -6.21
N THR A 112 -9.99 -6.28 -5.66
CA THR A 112 -11.22 -6.70 -6.33
C THR A 112 -12.12 -5.50 -6.63
N VAL A 113 -12.28 -4.60 -5.66
CA VAL A 113 -13.03 -3.36 -5.84
C VAL A 113 -12.41 -2.53 -6.97
N LEU A 114 -11.09 -2.30 -6.97
CA LEU A 114 -10.42 -1.51 -8.00
C LEU A 114 -10.53 -2.13 -9.40
N LEU A 115 -10.37 -3.44 -9.52
CA LEU A 115 -10.37 -4.16 -10.81
C LEU A 115 -11.76 -4.45 -11.37
N LYS A 116 -12.83 -4.34 -10.56
CA LYS A 116 -14.20 -4.54 -11.03
C LYS A 116 -14.53 -3.55 -12.14
N LYS A 117 -14.73 -4.03 -13.37
CA LYS A 117 -15.25 -3.20 -14.47
C LYS A 117 -16.70 -2.83 -14.16
N GLU A 118 -16.98 -1.53 -14.05
CA GLU A 118 -18.37 -1.08 -14.07
C GLU A 118 -18.84 -1.11 -15.53
N LYS A 119 -19.97 -1.75 -15.78
CA LYS A 119 -20.65 -1.66 -17.08
C LYS A 119 -21.17 -0.22 -17.18
N ARG A 120 -20.43 0.65 -17.85
CA ARG A 120 -20.98 1.90 -18.38
C ARG A 120 -21.88 1.61 -19.58
#